data_AF-A0A0D0RY12-F1
#
_entry.id   AF-A0A0D0RY12-F1
#
_cell.length_a   1.000
_cell.length_b   1.000
_cell.length_c   1.000
_cell.angle_alpha   90.00
_cell.angle_beta   90.00
_cell.angle_gamma   90.00
#
_symmetry.space_group_name_H-M   'P 1'
#
loop_
_entity.id
_entity.type
_entity.pdbx_description
1 polymer ?
#
loop_
_entity_poly.entity_id
_entity_poly.type
_entity_poly.pdbx_seq_one_letter_code
_entity_poly.pdbx_strand_id
1 'polypeptide(L)'
;MIHVIAPDARADEDGCLSRACGGYSEESMSKHGEYKEPGGKLVVVDLVVSDGLLSEVRVSGDFFLEPDSALDVINTALSGSRADAGIDAWTATVRKALGDGTSLYGISAKGVAIAVDRALNGEHTP
;
A
#
# COMPACT_ATOMS: atom_id res chain seq x y z
N MET A 1 -8.79 16.17 0.58
CA MET A 1 -9.63 14.98 0.33
C MET A 1 -9.34 14.53 -1.09
N ILE A 2 -8.35 13.66 -1.26
CA ILE A 2 -7.91 13.20 -2.58
C ILE A 2 -8.61 11.86 -2.79
N HIS A 3 -9.60 11.85 -3.69
CA HIS A 3 -10.27 10.65 -4.14
C HIS A 3 -9.48 10.13 -5.35
N VAL A 4 -8.65 9.10 -5.14
CA VAL A 4 -7.90 8.45 -6.22
C VAL A 4 -8.75 7.27 -6.69
N ILE A 5 -9.24 7.37 -7.92
CA ILE A 5 -9.93 6.29 -8.65
C ILE A 5 -8.84 5.39 -9.23
N ALA A 6 -8.86 4.11 -8.86
CA ALA A 6 -7.93 3.11 -9.39
C ALA A 6 -8.06 2.97 -10.92
N PRO A 7 -6.96 2.78 -11.68
CA PRO A 7 -7.04 2.29 -13.04
C PRO A 7 -7.34 0.79 -13.01
N ASP A 8 -8.51 0.45 -13.55
CA ASP A 8 -8.97 -0.89 -13.87
C ASP A 8 -7.93 -1.63 -14.73
N ALA A 9 -7.49 -2.79 -14.25
CA ALA A 9 -6.74 -3.74 -15.04
C ALA A 9 -7.39 -5.11 -14.91
N ARG A 10 -8.40 -5.37 -15.76
CA ARG A 10 -8.33 -6.37 -16.85
C ARG A 10 -9.73 -6.94 -17.12
N ALA A 11 -10.31 -6.48 -18.23
CA ALA A 11 -11.49 -7.07 -18.84
C ALA A 11 -11.17 -8.46 -19.41
N ASP A 12 -11.99 -9.44 -19.06
CA ASP A 12 -12.30 -10.62 -19.88
C ASP A 12 -13.78 -10.95 -19.64
N GLU A 13 -14.60 -10.75 -20.68
CA GLU A 13 -16.04 -11.01 -20.68
C GLU A 13 -16.31 -12.48 -21.02
N ASP A 14 -17.05 -13.20 -20.17
CA ASP A 14 -17.98 -14.25 -20.63
C ASP A 14 -18.92 -14.73 -19.51
N GLY A 15 -20.22 -14.81 -19.83
CA GLY A 15 -21.10 -15.84 -19.25
C GLY A 15 -22.09 -15.42 -18.16
N CYS A 16 -23.21 -14.83 -18.57
CA CYS A 16 -24.44 -14.72 -17.78
C CYS A 16 -24.94 -16.09 -17.27
N LEU A 17 -25.19 -16.26 -15.96
CA LEU A 17 -26.52 -16.58 -15.38
C LEU A 17 -26.51 -17.04 -13.90
N SER A 18 -27.50 -16.50 -13.17
CA SER A 18 -28.20 -17.05 -11.98
C SER A 18 -27.76 -16.65 -10.56
N ARG A 19 -28.40 -15.59 -10.05
CA ARG A 19 -29.41 -15.62 -8.97
C ARG A 19 -29.06 -16.41 -7.68
N ALA A 20 -28.63 -15.70 -6.64
CA ALA A 20 -29.01 -15.99 -5.25
C ALA A 20 -28.91 -14.73 -4.37
N CYS A 21 -29.93 -14.48 -3.56
CA CYS A 21 -29.88 -13.53 -2.45
C CYS A 21 -28.75 -13.90 -1.48
N GLY A 22 -27.77 -13.00 -1.34
CA GLY A 22 -26.77 -13.00 -0.29
C GLY A 22 -25.94 -11.74 -0.49
N GLY A 23 -25.99 -10.80 0.46
CA GLY A 23 -25.07 -9.67 0.41
C GLY A 23 -23.66 -10.21 0.38
N TYR A 24 -22.93 -9.96 -0.69
CA TYR A 24 -21.48 -10.05 -0.66
C TYR A 24 -21.05 -8.89 0.24
N SER A 25 -20.89 -9.16 1.53
CA SER A 25 -19.75 -8.57 2.20
C SER A 25 -18.53 -9.15 1.49
N GLU A 26 -18.17 -8.53 0.37
CA GLU A 26 -16.81 -8.56 -0.13
C GLU A 26 -15.96 -8.09 1.05
N GLU A 27 -15.50 -9.03 1.86
CA GLU A 27 -14.52 -8.82 2.90
C GLU A 27 -13.18 -8.50 2.21
N SER A 28 -13.14 -7.39 1.48
CA SER A 28 -11.93 -6.66 1.19
C SER A 28 -11.38 -6.23 2.53
N MET A 29 -10.58 -7.11 3.14
CA MET A 29 -9.94 -6.88 4.42
C MET A 29 -8.94 -5.74 4.25
N SER A 30 -9.42 -4.50 4.38
CA SER A 30 -8.58 -3.33 4.49
C SER A 30 -7.69 -3.51 5.71
N LYS A 31 -6.40 -3.58 5.46
CA LYS A 31 -5.33 -3.69 6.44
C LYS A 31 -4.78 -2.31 6.68
N HIS A 32 -4.65 -1.98 7.96
CA HIS A 32 -4.16 -0.70 8.41
C HIS A 32 -2.91 -0.93 9.27
N GLY A 33 -1.83 -0.25 8.93
CA GLY A 33 -0.57 -0.32 9.65
C GLY A 33 -0.03 1.07 9.92
N GLU A 34 0.14 1.40 11.19
CA GLU A 34 0.80 2.63 11.61
C GLU A 34 2.20 2.32 12.16
N TYR A 35 3.17 3.14 11.77
CA TYR A 35 4.53 3.06 12.26
C TYR A 35 5.05 4.45 12.59
N LYS A 36 5.64 4.59 13.77
CA LYS A 36 6.33 5.80 14.18
C LYS A 36 7.82 5.56 14.11
N GLU A 37 8.48 6.16 13.14
CA GLU A 37 9.92 6.02 12.98
C GLU A 37 10.65 6.73 14.14
N PRO A 38 11.63 6.08 14.81
CA PRO A 38 12.36 6.70 15.90
C PRO A 38 13.20 7.88 15.40
N GLY A 39 12.84 9.09 15.83
CA GLY A 39 13.44 10.35 15.35
C GLY A 39 12.78 10.94 14.10
N GLY A 40 11.71 10.31 13.60
CA GLY A 40 10.97 10.73 12.42
C GLY A 40 9.51 11.09 12.70
N LYS A 41 8.69 10.95 11.66
CA LYS A 41 7.27 11.26 11.63
C LYS A 41 6.42 9.99 11.73
N LEU A 42 5.12 10.16 11.97
CA LEU A 42 4.16 9.06 11.95
C LEU A 42 3.81 8.75 10.50
N VAL A 43 4.00 7.49 10.10
CA VAL A 43 3.53 6.95 8.84
C VAL A 43 2.40 5.96 9.11
N VAL A 44 1.40 6.00 8.26
CA VAL A 44 0.19 5.19 8.28
C VAL A 44 0.02 4.62 6.89
N VAL A 45 -0.30 3.34 6.80
CA VAL A 45 -0.54 2.69 5.53
C VAL A 45 -1.85 1.95 5.63
N ASP A 46 -2.74 2.29 4.72
CA ASP A 46 -3.98 1.57 4.47
C ASP A 46 -3.80 0.82 3.15
N LEU A 47 -4.07 -0.47 3.14
CA LEU A 47 -3.97 -1.29 1.94
C LEU A 47 -5.05 -2.36 1.98
N VAL A 48 -5.40 -2.91 0.83
CA VAL A 48 -6.29 -4.04 0.71
C VAL A 48 -5.49 -5.23 0.21
N VAL A 49 -5.79 -6.44 0.65
CA VAL A 49 -5.17 -7.64 0.08
C VAL A 49 -6.23 -8.42 -0.69
N SER A 50 -5.97 -8.64 -1.96
CA SER A 50 -6.82 -9.43 -2.86
C SER A 50 -5.99 -10.55 -3.45
N ASP A 51 -6.38 -11.80 -3.22
CA ASP A 51 -5.69 -13.00 -3.73
C ASP A 51 -4.19 -13.07 -3.36
N GLY A 52 -3.80 -12.53 -2.19
CA GLY A 52 -2.39 -12.49 -1.74
C GLY A 52 -1.56 -11.37 -2.39
N LEU A 53 -2.18 -10.47 -3.14
CA LEU A 53 -1.58 -9.29 -3.73
C LEU A 53 -2.08 -8.02 -3.01
N LEU A 54 -1.16 -7.07 -2.85
CA LEU A 54 -1.47 -5.73 -2.36
C LEU A 54 -2.31 -5.00 -3.41
N SER A 55 -3.53 -4.64 -3.04
CA SER A 55 -4.46 -3.84 -3.83
C SER A 55 -4.76 -2.55 -3.08
N GLU A 56 -5.03 -1.45 -3.77
CA GLU A 56 -5.41 -0.16 -3.15
C GLU A 56 -4.48 0.30 -2.00
N VAL A 57 -3.17 0.32 -2.26
CA VAL A 57 -2.19 0.81 -1.28
C VAL A 57 -2.26 2.33 -1.16
N ARG A 58 -2.44 2.82 0.06
CA ARG A 58 -2.50 4.23 0.42
C ARG A 58 -1.59 4.50 1.60
N VAL A 59 -0.47 5.16 1.32
CA VAL A 59 0.41 5.68 2.38
C VAL A 59 -0.06 7.08 2.78
N SER A 60 -0.32 7.28 4.07
CA SER A 60 -0.72 8.54 4.72
C SER A 60 0.17 8.81 5.94
N GLY A 61 0.28 10.05 6.40
CA GLY A 61 1.10 10.34 7.57
C GLY A 61 1.58 11.78 7.63
N ASP A 62 2.36 12.09 8.65
CA ASP A 62 2.89 13.43 8.91
C ASP A 62 4.26 13.64 8.22
N PHE A 63 4.43 13.09 7.02
CA PHE A 63 5.69 13.16 6.28
C PHE A 63 5.60 14.11 5.10
N PHE A 64 6.75 14.60 4.65
CA PHE A 64 6.84 15.47 3.48
C PHE A 64 7.61 14.74 2.38
N LEU A 65 7.10 14.78 1.16
CA LEU A 65 7.84 14.41 -0.04
C LEU A 65 7.79 15.57 -1.02
N GLU A 66 8.89 15.73 -1.76
CA GLU A 66 8.95 16.67 -2.87
C GLU A 66 9.55 15.93 -4.08
N PRO A 67 8.80 15.80 -5.19
CA PRO A 67 7.42 16.28 -5.42
C PRO A 67 6.34 15.43 -4.71
N ASP A 68 5.14 15.99 -4.49
CA ASP A 68 4.00 15.26 -3.89
C ASP A 68 3.56 14.06 -4.73
N SER A 69 3.76 14.11 -6.06
CA SER A 69 3.44 13.02 -6.98
C SER A 69 4.27 11.77 -6.73
N ALA A 70 5.40 11.87 -6.02
CA ALA A 70 6.21 10.71 -5.65
C ALA A 70 5.44 9.73 -4.75
N LEU A 71 4.49 10.22 -3.95
CA LEU A 71 3.63 9.38 -3.13
C LEU A 71 2.76 8.45 -3.98
N ASP A 72 2.21 8.97 -5.08
CA ASP A 72 1.37 8.21 -6.00
C ASP A 72 2.19 7.14 -6.75
N VAL A 73 3.44 7.47 -7.11
CA VAL A 73 4.39 6.53 -7.70
C VAL A 73 4.73 5.40 -6.71
N ILE A 74 4.92 5.73 -5.42
CA ILE A 74 5.13 4.72 -4.37
C ILE A 74 3.91 3.82 -4.23
N ASN A 75 2.72 4.40 -4.08
CA ASN A 75 1.46 3.66 -3.92
C ASN A 75 1.24 2.71 -5.10
N THR A 76 1.47 3.19 -6.33
CA THR A 76 1.34 2.38 -7.55
C THR A 76 2.40 1.30 -7.64
N ALA A 77 3.64 1.57 -7.23
CA ALA A 77 4.71 0.56 -7.24
C ALA A 77 4.49 -0.55 -6.19
N LEU A 78 3.88 -0.20 -5.05
CA LEU A 78 3.50 -1.16 -4.01
C LEU A 78 2.19 -1.90 -4.36
N SER A 79 1.26 -1.24 -5.03
CA SER A 79 0.06 -1.85 -5.61
C SER A 79 0.48 -2.91 -6.64
N GLY A 80 -0.02 -4.13 -6.48
CA GLY A 80 0.35 -5.30 -7.28
C GLY A 80 1.57 -6.06 -6.75
N SER A 81 2.25 -5.59 -5.70
CA SER A 81 3.29 -6.37 -5.04
C SER A 81 2.68 -7.49 -4.19
N ARG A 82 3.43 -8.59 -4.01
CA ARG A 82 2.98 -9.70 -3.14
C ARG A 82 2.94 -9.24 -1.69
N ALA A 83 1.88 -9.61 -0.97
CA ALA A 83 1.78 -9.37 0.47
C ALA A 83 2.85 -10.15 1.28
N ASP A 84 3.46 -11.18 0.68
CA ASP A 84 4.52 -11.99 1.29
C ASP A 84 5.94 -11.57 0.84
N ALA A 85 6.10 -10.44 0.12
CA ALA A 85 7.41 -10.02 -0.39
C ALA A 85 8.41 -9.63 0.73
N GLY A 86 7.89 -9.14 1.85
CA GLY A 86 8.67 -8.71 3.01
C GLY A 86 9.25 -7.30 2.91
N ILE A 87 9.71 -6.80 4.06
CA ILE A 87 10.16 -5.41 4.25
C ILE A 87 11.27 -5.01 3.27
N ASP A 88 12.24 -5.88 3.01
CA ASP A 88 13.39 -5.59 2.15
C ASP A 88 12.97 -5.42 0.67
N ALA A 89 12.05 -6.27 0.20
CA ALA A 89 11.52 -6.19 -1.15
C ALA A 89 10.69 -4.91 -1.36
N TRP A 90 9.78 -4.59 -0.44
CA TRP A 90 9.01 -3.34 -0.51
C TRP A 90 9.93 -2.12 -0.45
N THR A 91 10.94 -2.14 0.42
CA THR A 91 11.94 -1.07 0.51
C THR A 91 12.66 -0.89 -0.83
N ALA A 92 13.10 -1.97 -1.47
CA ALA A 92 13.75 -1.92 -2.78
C ALA A 92 12.81 -1.37 -3.87
N THR A 93 11.56 -1.81 -3.89
CA THR A 93 10.52 -1.30 -4.81
C THR A 93 10.30 0.20 -4.65
N VAL A 94 10.14 0.68 -3.40
CA VAL A 94 9.96 2.09 -3.08
C VAL A 94 11.19 2.91 -3.50
N ARG A 95 12.41 2.44 -3.19
CA ARG A 95 13.63 3.16 -3.58
C ARG A 95 13.79 3.24 -5.10
N LYS A 96 13.46 2.16 -5.80
CA LYS A 96 13.49 2.12 -7.27
C LYS A 96 12.44 3.03 -7.90
N ALA A 97 11.26 3.11 -7.28
CA ALA A 97 10.15 3.96 -7.71
C ALA A 97 10.45 5.46 -7.51
N LEU A 98 11.08 5.82 -6.38
CA LEU A 98 11.42 7.19 -6.04
C LEU A 98 12.55 7.78 -6.88
N GLY A 99 13.53 6.96 -7.26
CA GLY A 99 14.75 7.40 -7.95
C GLY A 99 15.56 8.43 -7.15
N ASP A 100 16.67 8.91 -7.72
CA ASP A 100 17.57 9.88 -7.07
C ASP A 100 17.00 11.32 -7.00
N GLY A 101 15.80 11.55 -7.54
CA GLY A 101 15.16 12.86 -7.62
C GLY A 101 14.13 13.16 -6.53
N THR A 102 13.76 12.19 -5.70
CA THR A 102 12.74 12.39 -4.66
C THR A 102 13.38 12.57 -3.29
N SER A 103 13.00 13.65 -2.60
CA SER A 103 13.39 13.88 -1.21
C SER A 103 12.29 13.44 -0.25
N LEU A 104 12.62 12.51 0.65
CA LEU A 104 11.77 12.07 1.75
C LEU A 104 12.18 12.82 3.02
N TYR A 105 11.23 13.48 3.66
CA TYR A 105 11.47 14.24 4.89
C TYR A 105 10.68 13.65 6.04
N GLY A 106 11.41 13.18 7.05
CA GLY A 106 10.85 12.63 8.28
C GLY A 106 10.45 11.16 8.22
N ILE A 107 10.57 10.50 7.06
CA ILE A 107 10.41 9.05 6.92
C ILE A 107 11.48 8.48 6.00
N SER A 108 11.71 7.18 6.12
CA SER A 108 12.52 6.42 5.16
C SER A 108 11.66 5.43 4.34
N ALA A 109 12.18 5.02 3.18
CA ALA A 109 11.56 3.94 2.39
C ALA A 109 11.35 2.66 3.22
N LYS A 110 12.27 2.40 4.16
CA LYS A 110 12.17 1.29 5.11
C LYS A 110 11.03 1.50 6.12
N GLY A 111 10.83 2.73 6.61
CA GLY A 111 9.71 3.08 7.48
C GLY A 111 8.35 2.79 6.85
N VAL A 112 8.19 3.10 5.55
CA VAL A 112 6.99 2.75 4.78
C VAL A 112 6.81 1.23 4.69
N ALA A 113 7.88 0.50 4.38
CA ALA A 113 7.83 -0.97 4.29
C ALA A 113 7.50 -1.63 5.65
N ILE A 114 7.98 -1.06 6.76
CA ILE A 114 7.61 -1.52 8.11
C ILE A 114 6.12 -1.24 8.37
N ALA A 115 5.59 -0.10 7.96
CA ALA A 115 4.16 0.18 8.12
C ALA A 115 3.28 -0.80 7.31
N VAL A 116 3.68 -1.12 6.08
CA VAL A 116 3.05 -2.18 5.26
C VAL A 116 3.11 -3.53 5.96
N ASP A 117 4.28 -3.92 6.47
CA ASP A 117 4.45 -5.15 7.23
C ASP A 117 3.54 -5.20 8.46
N ARG A 118 3.43 -4.10 9.21
CA ARG A 118 2.52 -4.00 10.36
C ARG A 118 1.06 -4.11 9.96
N ALA A 119 0.66 -3.58 8.81
CA ALA A 119 -0.69 -3.73 8.30
C ALA A 119 -1.02 -5.21 8.03
N LEU A 120 -0.06 -5.95 7.47
CA LEU A 120 -0.24 -7.34 7.06
C LEU A 120 -0.09 -8.34 8.21
N ASN A 121 0.98 -8.19 8.99
CA ASN A 121 1.41 -9.17 9.99
C ASN A 121 0.99 -8.79 11.41
N GLY A 122 0.60 -7.55 11.70
CA GLY A 122 -0.06 -7.08 12.95
C GLY A 122 0.72 -7.25 14.26
N GLU A 123 1.67 -8.17 14.34
CA GLU A 123 2.30 -8.67 15.55
C GLU A 123 3.76 -9.05 15.26
N HIS A 124 4.59 -8.08 14.91
CA HIS A 124 6.03 -8.28 15.05
C HIS A 124 6.43 -7.93 16.49
N THR A 125 6.28 -8.90 17.38
CA THR A 125 7.01 -8.91 18.67
C THR A 125 8.50 -9.16 18.34
N PRO A 126 9.42 -8.38 18.94
CA PRO A 126 10.84 -8.31 18.56
C PRO A 126 11.65 -9.60 18.75
#